data_AF-A0A5D3CM84-F1
#
_entry.id   AF-A0A5D3CM84-F1
#
_cell.length_a   1.000
_cell.length_b   1.000
_cell.length_c   1.000
_cell.angle_alpha   90.00
_cell.angle_beta   90.00
_cell.angle_gamma   90.00
#
_symmetry.space_group_name_H-M   'P 1'
#
loop_
_entity.id
_entity.type
_entity.pdbx_description
1 polymer ?
#
loop_
_entity_poly.entity_id
_entity_poly.type
_entity_poly.pdbx_seq_one_letter_code
_entity_poly.pdbx_strand_id
1 'polypeptide(L)'
;MSKRSYMEAVVEGLKSINSVDVAFMPHDVDTHSPLNSLSIDNNCNVTPRKRIYVRLLLSIDRRETTEDAMETVKLALELKDVGVVGIDLSGNPIVGEWTTFWPALQFAKENGLAITLHCGEVPNPKEIQAMLDFWPQRIGHACFFEGDNWEKLKHLNIPVEICLTSNIRTNSISSLDVHHFADLYKVNHPLVICTDDSGVFSTSVSKEYSLAASAFGLGKKEIFQLARDAIEFIFADNEIKKILNQGFVLHLSVAS
;
A
#
# COMPACT_ATOMS: atom_id res chain seq x y z
N MET A 1 17.71 19.71 -5.06
CA MET A 1 18.12 18.38 -4.56
C MET A 1 17.95 17.41 -5.71
N SER A 2 18.90 16.52 -5.99
CA SER A 2 18.74 15.53 -7.08
C SER A 2 17.96 14.31 -6.58
N LYS A 3 17.38 13.52 -7.49
CA LYS A 3 16.71 12.24 -7.17
C LYS A 3 17.66 11.32 -6.39
N ARG A 4 18.92 11.22 -6.83
CA ARG A 4 19.95 10.41 -6.16
C ARG A 4 20.21 10.89 -4.72
N SER A 5 20.48 12.18 -4.52
CA SER A 5 20.83 12.68 -3.19
C SER A 5 19.68 12.51 -2.19
N TYR A 6 18.43 12.62 -2.68
CA TYR A 6 17.25 12.33 -1.86
C TYR A 6 17.18 10.85 -1.48
N MET A 7 17.36 9.95 -2.45
CA MET A 7 17.33 8.51 -2.19
C MET A 7 18.45 8.05 -1.25
N GLU A 8 19.64 8.63 -1.37
CA GLU A 8 20.75 8.37 -0.43
C GLU A 8 20.36 8.73 1.01
N ALA A 9 19.76 9.91 1.21
CA ALA A 9 19.28 10.36 2.52
C ALA A 9 18.17 9.44 3.08
N VAL A 10 17.24 8.99 2.25
CA VAL A 10 16.17 8.05 2.66
C VAL A 10 16.76 6.70 3.07
N VAL A 11 17.67 6.15 2.26
CA VAL A 11 18.31 4.86 2.54
C VAL A 11 19.18 4.94 3.80
N GLU A 12 19.91 6.03 4.00
CA GLU A 12 20.68 6.28 5.22
C GLU A 12 19.76 6.36 6.46
N GLY A 13 18.67 7.13 6.35
CA GLY A 13 17.66 7.24 7.40
C GLY A 13 17.07 5.89 7.79
N LEU A 14 16.69 5.06 6.81
CA LEU A 14 16.16 3.72 7.06
C LEU A 14 17.20 2.78 7.69
N LYS A 15 18.46 2.85 7.24
CA LYS A 15 19.57 2.05 7.82
C LYS A 15 19.88 2.45 9.26
N SER A 16 19.56 3.67 9.68
CA SER A 16 19.73 4.12 11.07
C SER A 16 18.70 3.52 12.04
N ILE A 17 17.59 2.96 11.53
CA ILE A 17 16.51 2.39 12.33
C ILE A 17 16.78 0.90 12.58
N ASN A 18 17.23 0.56 13.79
CA ASN A 18 17.55 -0.83 14.16
C ASN A 18 16.34 -1.62 14.71
N SER A 19 15.33 -0.94 15.23
CA SER A 19 14.09 -1.54 15.73
C SER A 19 13.02 -0.48 15.94
N VAL A 20 11.75 -0.87 15.84
CA VAL A 20 10.63 -0.03 16.30
C VAL A 20 9.92 -0.72 17.45
N ASP A 21 9.50 0.05 18.44
CA ASP A 21 8.66 -0.46 19.52
C ASP A 21 7.21 -0.50 19.03
N VAL A 22 6.56 -1.66 19.17
CA VAL A 22 5.16 -1.85 18.81
C VAL A 22 4.36 -1.88 20.11
N ALA A 23 3.63 -0.80 20.40
CA ALA A 23 2.75 -0.75 21.56
C ALA A 23 1.44 -1.50 21.23
N PHE A 24 1.16 -2.58 21.95
CA PHE A 24 -0.17 -3.18 22.01
C PHE A 24 -0.88 -2.61 23.24
N MET A 25 -2.11 -2.10 23.08
CA MET A 25 -2.93 -1.79 24.25
C MET A 25 -3.31 -3.11 24.94
N PRO A 26 -3.13 -3.25 26.27
CA PRO A 26 -3.60 -4.42 27.00
C PRO A 26 -5.10 -4.61 26.80
N HIS A 27 -5.54 -5.86 26.69
CA HIS A 27 -6.94 -6.21 26.45
C HIS A 27 -7.91 -5.84 27.58
N ASP A 28 -7.41 -5.48 28.77
CA ASP A 28 -8.20 -5.25 29.98
C ASP A 28 -8.19 -3.78 30.44
N VAL A 29 -8.64 -2.85 29.60
CA VAL A 29 -8.93 -1.48 30.07
C VAL A 29 -10.44 -1.26 30.03
N ASP A 30 -11.05 -1.37 31.21
CA ASP A 30 -12.44 -1.01 31.48
C ASP A 30 -12.68 0.46 31.08
N THR A 31 -13.63 0.71 30.18
CA THR A 31 -13.85 2.01 29.52
C THR A 31 -14.48 3.09 30.42
N HIS A 32 -14.46 2.92 31.74
CA HIS A 32 -15.20 3.78 32.68
C HIS A 32 -14.38 4.44 33.79
N SER A 33 -13.04 4.36 33.78
CA SER A 33 -12.21 5.07 34.79
C SER A 33 -11.54 6.32 34.20
N PRO A 34 -11.48 7.47 34.93
CA PRO A 34 -10.86 8.68 34.43
C PRO A 34 -9.36 8.47 34.18
N LEU A 35 -8.84 9.06 33.09
CA LEU A 35 -7.41 9.20 32.83
C LEU A 35 -6.74 9.96 33.99
N ASN A 36 -6.30 9.26 35.03
CA ASN A 36 -5.25 9.73 35.93
C ASN A 36 -4.64 8.51 36.61
N SER A 37 -3.30 8.47 36.59
CA SER A 37 -2.39 7.44 37.09
C SER A 37 -2.37 6.10 36.33
N LEU A 38 -1.67 6.09 35.19
CA LEU A 38 -0.87 4.91 34.82
C LEU A 38 0.53 5.13 35.39
N SER A 39 0.76 4.61 36.59
CA SER A 39 2.10 4.38 37.13
C SER A 39 2.81 3.39 36.21
N ILE A 40 3.95 3.81 35.66
CA ILE A 40 4.85 2.94 34.91
C ILE A 40 5.51 2.01 35.94
N ASP A 41 4.90 0.85 36.18
CA ASP A 41 5.57 -0.22 36.89
C ASP A 41 6.75 -0.71 36.03
N ASN A 42 7.97 -0.54 36.56
CA ASN A 42 9.25 -0.93 35.93
C ASN A 42 9.46 -2.45 35.81
N ASN A 43 8.40 -3.24 35.86
CA ASN A 43 8.43 -4.69 35.60
C ASN A 43 7.96 -4.94 34.16
N CYS A 44 8.61 -4.29 33.19
CA CYS A 44 8.33 -4.50 31.77
C CYS A 44 8.75 -5.92 31.38
N ASN A 45 7.79 -6.83 31.29
CA ASN A 45 7.84 -7.92 30.32
C ASN A 45 8.14 -7.28 28.96
N VAL A 46 9.40 -7.30 28.54
CA VAL A 46 9.86 -6.72 27.28
C VAL A 46 9.05 -7.39 26.17
N THR A 47 8.07 -6.68 25.62
CA THR A 47 7.36 -7.13 24.43
C THR A 47 8.42 -7.41 23.37
N PRO A 48 8.49 -8.63 22.81
CA PRO A 48 9.54 -8.97 21.86
C PRO A 48 9.47 -7.98 20.69
N ARG A 49 10.58 -7.27 20.45
CA ARG A 49 10.70 -6.33 19.34
C ARG A 49 10.41 -7.08 18.04
N LYS A 50 9.36 -6.67 17.34
CA LYS A 50 9.01 -7.24 16.03
C LYS A 50 9.83 -6.56 14.96
N ARG A 51 10.39 -7.36 14.04
CA ARG A 51 11.14 -6.84 12.90
C ARG A 51 10.15 -6.30 11.85
N ILE A 52 10.40 -5.09 11.36
CA ILE A 52 9.70 -4.54 10.19
C ILE A 52 10.59 -4.70 8.97
N TYR A 53 10.01 -5.21 7.89
CA TYR A 53 10.67 -5.32 6.59
C TYR A 53 10.20 -4.16 5.72
N VAL A 54 11.15 -3.33 5.30
CA VAL A 54 10.89 -2.16 4.44
C VAL A 54 11.44 -2.45 3.04
N ARG A 55 10.66 -2.06 2.03
CA ARG A 55 11.05 -2.01 0.61
C ARG A 55 10.63 -0.66 0.04
N LEU A 56 11.35 -0.20 -0.96
CA LEU A 56 11.13 1.10 -1.59
C LEU A 56 10.63 0.94 -3.02
N LEU A 57 9.67 1.78 -3.38
CA LEU A 57 9.27 2.04 -4.75
C LEU A 57 9.71 3.46 -5.08
N LEU A 58 10.39 3.62 -6.21
CA LEU A 58 10.66 4.97 -6.71
C LEU A 58 9.48 5.39 -7.57
N SER A 59 8.85 6.49 -7.22
CA SER A 59 7.73 7.04 -7.98
C SER A 59 8.23 7.91 -9.14
N ILE A 60 7.67 7.68 -10.32
CA ILE A 60 7.66 8.62 -11.43
C ILE A 60 6.55 9.63 -11.15
N ASP A 61 6.89 10.92 -11.11
CA ASP A 61 5.91 11.99 -10.96
C ASP A 61 5.31 12.35 -12.31
N ARG A 62 3.99 12.34 -12.42
CA ARG A 62 3.22 12.68 -13.64
C ARG A 62 3.53 14.07 -14.25
N ARG A 63 4.21 14.95 -13.53
CA ARG A 63 4.66 16.26 -14.04
C ARG A 63 5.97 16.19 -14.83
N GLU A 64 6.68 15.08 -14.74
CA GLU A 64 8.02 14.91 -15.31
C GLU A 64 8.01 14.51 -16.79
N THR A 65 9.16 14.68 -17.43
CA THR A 65 9.37 14.28 -18.83
C THR A 65 9.65 12.79 -18.99
N THR A 66 9.68 12.29 -20.23
CA THR A 66 10.10 10.91 -20.53
C THR A 66 11.52 10.64 -20.05
N GLU A 67 12.42 11.61 -20.21
CA GLU A 67 13.82 11.53 -19.79
C GLU A 67 13.95 11.42 -18.27
N ASP A 68 13.20 12.24 -17.54
CA ASP A 68 13.15 12.22 -16.08
C ASP A 68 12.55 10.91 -15.55
N ALA A 69 11.48 10.41 -16.18
CA ALA A 69 10.89 9.12 -15.86
C ALA A 69 11.90 7.97 -16.06
N MET A 70 12.66 8.02 -17.16
CA MET A 70 13.73 7.05 -17.44
C MET A 70 14.89 7.17 -16.43
N GLU A 71 15.22 8.38 -15.98
CA GLU A 71 16.20 8.59 -14.91
C GLU A 71 15.75 7.90 -13.61
N THR A 72 14.49 8.05 -13.22
CA THR A 72 13.91 7.38 -12.03
C THR A 72 14.05 5.87 -12.13
N VAL A 73 13.75 5.28 -13.30
CA VAL A 73 13.84 3.83 -13.51
C VAL A 73 15.29 3.34 -13.45
N LYS A 74 16.22 4.05 -14.07
CA LYS A 74 17.66 3.70 -14.00
C LYS A 74 18.18 3.77 -12.57
N LEU A 75 17.80 4.81 -11.82
CA LEU A 75 18.15 4.91 -10.42
C LEU A 75 17.57 3.76 -9.59
N ALA A 76 16.33 3.34 -9.86
CA ALA A 76 15.72 2.19 -9.18
C ALA A 76 16.49 0.88 -9.44
N LEU A 77 16.97 0.68 -10.67
CA LEU A 77 17.80 -0.48 -11.03
C LEU A 77 19.13 -0.49 -10.27
N GLU A 78 19.80 0.66 -10.17
CA GLU A 78 21.05 0.78 -9.42
C GLU A 78 20.89 0.52 -7.92
N LEU A 79 19.71 0.85 -7.37
CA LEU A 79 19.43 0.76 -5.93
C LEU A 79 18.74 -0.55 -5.51
N LYS A 80 18.65 -1.55 -6.40
CA LYS A 80 18.00 -2.85 -6.09
C LYS A 80 18.59 -3.52 -4.86
N ASP A 81 19.92 -3.53 -4.76
CA ASP A 81 20.64 -4.21 -3.68
C ASP A 81 20.52 -3.51 -2.31
N VAL A 82 19.96 -2.29 -2.28
CA VAL A 82 19.72 -1.52 -1.05
C VAL A 82 18.24 -1.39 -0.70
N GLY A 83 17.38 -2.21 -1.32
CA GLY A 83 15.98 -2.37 -0.91
C GLY A 83 14.94 -1.71 -1.82
N VAL A 84 15.36 -1.14 -2.95
CA VAL A 84 14.42 -0.71 -4.00
C VAL A 84 13.94 -1.93 -4.78
N VAL A 85 12.62 -2.07 -4.95
CA VAL A 85 12.02 -3.27 -5.58
C VAL A 85 11.23 -2.96 -6.83
N GLY A 86 10.97 -1.69 -7.11
CA GLY A 86 10.07 -1.35 -8.19
C GLY A 86 9.84 0.14 -8.39
N ILE A 87 8.86 0.39 -9.27
CA ILE A 87 8.41 1.68 -9.72
C ILE A 87 6.94 1.86 -9.37
N ASP A 88 6.62 3.09 -9.02
CA ASP A 88 5.25 3.60 -8.97
C ASP A 88 5.10 4.72 -10.03
N LEU A 89 3.88 4.93 -10.54
CA LEU A 89 3.53 6.12 -11.32
C LEU A 89 2.42 6.86 -10.56
N SER A 90 2.75 8.03 -10.04
CA SER A 90 1.84 8.83 -9.20
C SER A 90 2.08 10.34 -9.38
N GLY A 91 1.66 11.15 -8.42
CA GLY A 91 1.65 12.61 -8.55
C GLY A 91 0.28 13.12 -8.99
N ASN A 92 0.23 14.26 -9.67
CA ASN A 92 -1.05 14.88 -10.02
C ASN A 92 -1.75 14.10 -11.16
N PRO A 93 -2.93 13.48 -10.95
CA PRO A 93 -3.56 12.59 -11.94
C PRO A 93 -4.19 13.32 -13.13
N ILE A 94 -4.31 14.66 -13.08
CA ILE A 94 -4.84 15.46 -14.19
C ILE A 94 -3.75 16.06 -15.11
N VAL A 95 -2.48 15.70 -14.89
CA VAL A 95 -1.36 16.13 -15.75
C VAL A 95 -0.54 14.92 -16.21
N GLY A 96 0.24 15.14 -17.27
CA GLY A 96 0.98 14.08 -17.93
C GLY A 96 0.09 13.25 -18.84
N GLU A 97 0.73 12.52 -19.75
CA GLU A 97 0.06 11.62 -20.69
C GLU A 97 0.71 10.25 -20.57
N TRP A 98 -0.10 9.18 -20.63
CA TRP A 98 0.39 7.80 -20.53
C TRP A 98 1.59 7.51 -21.44
N THR A 99 1.58 8.04 -22.67
CA THR A 99 2.65 7.84 -23.66
C THR A 99 4.00 8.42 -23.24
N THR A 100 4.03 9.41 -22.35
CA THR A 100 5.26 9.98 -21.79
C THR A 100 5.98 8.97 -20.90
N PHE A 101 5.23 8.24 -20.08
CA PHE A 101 5.79 7.34 -19.08
C PHE A 101 5.98 5.92 -19.59
N TRP A 102 5.24 5.54 -20.64
CA TRP A 102 5.27 4.20 -21.22
C TRP A 102 6.68 3.68 -21.53
N PRO A 103 7.61 4.44 -22.16
CA PRO A 103 8.97 3.94 -22.43
C PRO A 103 9.75 3.57 -21.16
N ALA A 104 9.60 4.38 -20.09
CA ALA A 104 10.27 4.13 -18.82
C ALA A 104 9.66 2.92 -18.09
N LEU A 105 8.32 2.84 -18.04
CA LEU A 105 7.62 1.70 -17.42
C LEU A 105 7.90 0.39 -18.15
N GLN A 106 7.91 0.41 -19.49
CA GLN A 106 8.26 -0.76 -20.29
C GLN A 106 9.70 -1.20 -20.02
N PHE A 107 10.64 -0.26 -19.99
CA PHE A 107 12.04 -0.55 -19.64
C PHE A 107 12.17 -1.12 -18.21
N ALA A 108 11.42 -0.59 -17.24
CA ALA A 108 11.40 -1.11 -15.87
C ALA A 108 10.93 -2.58 -15.83
N LYS A 109 9.84 -2.88 -16.56
CA LYS A 109 9.25 -4.23 -16.66
C LYS A 109 10.23 -5.22 -17.27
N GLU A 110 10.88 -4.84 -18.38
CA GLU A 110 11.87 -5.67 -19.08
C GLU A 110 13.11 -5.96 -18.22
N ASN A 111 13.44 -5.07 -17.27
CA ASN A 111 14.57 -5.24 -16.35
C ASN A 111 14.15 -5.80 -14.98
N GLY A 112 12.94 -6.34 -14.88
CA GLY A 112 12.44 -7.09 -13.72
C GLY A 112 12.21 -6.24 -12.47
N LEU A 113 11.94 -4.94 -12.62
CA LEU A 113 11.39 -4.12 -11.54
C LEU A 113 9.89 -4.39 -11.41
N ALA A 114 9.41 -4.43 -10.17
CA ALA A 114 7.98 -4.48 -9.92
C ALA A 114 7.32 -3.14 -10.29
N ILE A 115 6.07 -3.15 -10.72
CA ILE A 115 5.33 -1.96 -11.12
C ILE A 115 3.96 -1.94 -10.44
N THR A 116 3.67 -0.83 -9.76
CA THR A 116 2.32 -0.40 -9.37
C THR A 116 2.01 0.92 -10.08
N LEU A 117 0.74 1.22 -10.30
CA LEU A 117 0.30 2.44 -10.98
C LEU A 117 -0.89 3.06 -10.23
N HIS A 118 -0.84 4.35 -9.93
CA HIS A 118 -2.05 5.09 -9.53
C HIS A 118 -2.97 5.21 -10.76
N CYS A 119 -4.08 4.48 -10.73
CA CYS A 119 -4.97 4.31 -11.87
C CYS A 119 -6.42 4.62 -11.47
N GLY A 120 -7.08 5.47 -12.26
CA GLY A 120 -8.48 5.80 -12.03
C GLY A 120 -8.73 6.59 -10.74
N GLU A 121 -7.81 7.46 -10.33
CA GLU A 121 -8.05 8.46 -9.27
C GLU A 121 -8.98 9.60 -9.71
N VAL A 122 -9.03 9.82 -11.03
CA VAL A 122 -9.91 10.76 -11.75
C VAL A 122 -10.51 10.06 -12.98
N PRO A 123 -11.63 10.56 -13.56
CA PRO A 123 -12.18 10.00 -14.78
C PRO A 123 -11.22 10.12 -15.97
N ASN A 124 -10.65 8.99 -16.41
CA ASN A 124 -9.82 8.93 -17.61
C ASN A 124 -9.86 7.52 -18.25
N PRO A 125 -10.93 7.17 -18.99
CA PRO A 125 -11.11 5.80 -19.51
C PRO A 125 -9.99 5.36 -20.46
N LYS A 126 -9.38 6.30 -21.20
CA LYS A 126 -8.28 5.98 -22.12
C LYS A 126 -7.02 5.56 -21.36
N GLU A 127 -6.64 6.32 -20.33
CA GLU A 127 -5.48 5.98 -19.51
C GLU A 127 -5.73 4.71 -18.71
N ILE A 128 -6.93 4.55 -18.12
CA ILE A 128 -7.29 3.33 -17.38
C ILE A 128 -7.15 2.09 -18.27
N GLN A 129 -7.68 2.12 -19.49
CA GLN A 129 -7.53 1.01 -20.44
C GLN A 129 -6.08 0.73 -20.77
N ALA A 130 -5.29 1.78 -21.04
CA ALA A 130 -3.87 1.64 -21.39
C ALA A 130 -3.04 1.06 -20.22
N MET A 131 -3.33 1.47 -18.99
CA MET A 131 -2.70 0.90 -17.78
C MET A 131 -3.11 -0.57 -17.58
N LEU A 132 -4.36 -0.93 -17.84
CA LEU A 132 -4.80 -2.33 -17.79
C LEU A 132 -4.17 -3.18 -18.90
N ASP A 133 -4.02 -2.64 -20.11
CA ASP A 133 -3.30 -3.29 -21.22
C ASP A 133 -1.82 -3.51 -20.89
N PHE A 134 -1.21 -2.57 -20.16
CA PHE A 134 0.15 -2.71 -19.67
C PHE A 134 0.30 -3.83 -18.63
N TRP A 135 -0.78 -4.18 -17.93
CA TRP A 135 -0.84 -5.23 -16.92
C TRP A 135 0.24 -5.07 -15.83
N PRO A 136 0.10 -4.04 -14.96
CA PRO A 136 0.97 -3.87 -13.81
C PRO A 136 0.73 -4.96 -12.77
N GLN A 137 1.66 -5.12 -11.83
CA GLN A 137 1.54 -6.13 -10.77
C GLN A 137 0.59 -5.70 -9.66
N ARG A 138 0.32 -4.39 -9.50
CA ARG A 138 -0.73 -3.82 -8.64
C ARG A 138 -1.28 -2.53 -9.25
N ILE A 139 -2.45 -2.12 -8.80
CA ILE A 139 -3.07 -0.83 -9.12
C ILE A 139 -3.44 -0.10 -7.83
N GLY A 140 -3.11 1.18 -7.74
CA GLY A 140 -3.58 2.08 -6.69
C GLY A 140 -4.96 2.68 -7.02
N HIS A 141 -5.80 2.78 -6.00
CA HIS A 141 -7.08 3.49 -5.96
C HIS A 141 -8.24 2.89 -6.78
N ALA A 142 -8.14 2.81 -8.12
CA ALA A 142 -9.21 2.29 -8.99
C ALA A 142 -10.63 2.90 -8.79
N CYS A 143 -10.72 4.18 -8.42
CA CYS A 143 -11.99 4.83 -8.04
C CYS A 143 -12.96 5.05 -9.22
N PHE A 144 -12.44 5.39 -10.39
CA PHE A 144 -13.22 5.73 -11.59
C PHE A 144 -13.23 4.60 -12.64
N PHE A 145 -13.14 3.34 -12.18
CA PHE A 145 -13.31 2.19 -13.05
C PHE A 145 -14.81 1.98 -13.34
N GLU A 146 -15.13 1.62 -14.58
CA GLU A 146 -16.50 1.43 -15.07
C GLU A 146 -16.54 0.26 -16.06
N GLY A 147 -17.68 -0.43 -16.14
CA GLY A 147 -17.96 -1.47 -17.15
C GLY A 147 -16.79 -2.43 -17.40
N ASP A 148 -16.32 -2.46 -18.65
CA ASP A 148 -15.24 -3.30 -19.16
C ASP A 148 -13.93 -3.16 -18.36
N ASN A 149 -13.66 -2.00 -17.72
CA ASN A 149 -12.46 -1.82 -16.90
C ASN A 149 -12.48 -2.75 -15.68
N TRP A 150 -13.65 -2.92 -15.03
CA TRP A 150 -13.81 -3.84 -13.91
C TRP A 150 -13.70 -5.30 -14.35
N GLU A 151 -14.28 -5.65 -15.50
CA GLU A 151 -14.21 -7.00 -16.04
C GLU A 151 -12.75 -7.37 -16.34
N LYS A 152 -12.02 -6.46 -16.98
CA LYS A 152 -10.61 -6.65 -17.32
C LYS A 152 -9.71 -6.72 -16.09
N LEU A 153 -9.90 -5.84 -15.10
CA LEU A 153 -9.15 -5.88 -13.84
C LEU A 153 -9.31 -7.23 -13.12
N LYS A 154 -10.56 -7.72 -13.03
CA LYS A 154 -10.90 -9.01 -12.40
C LYS A 154 -10.33 -10.18 -13.20
N HIS A 155 -10.43 -10.13 -14.54
CA HIS A 155 -9.88 -11.15 -15.42
C HIS A 155 -8.35 -11.26 -15.29
N LEU A 156 -7.66 -10.13 -15.25
CA LEU A 156 -6.21 -10.06 -15.08
C LEU A 156 -5.76 -10.31 -13.63
N ASN A 157 -6.71 -10.41 -12.69
CA ASN A 157 -6.50 -10.66 -11.26
C ASN A 157 -5.48 -9.70 -10.63
N ILE A 158 -5.51 -8.42 -11.01
CA ILE A 158 -4.57 -7.40 -10.53
C ILE A 158 -4.97 -6.94 -9.12
N PRO A 159 -4.10 -7.07 -8.11
CA PRO A 159 -4.37 -6.56 -6.77
C PRO A 159 -4.57 -5.06 -6.72
N VAL A 160 -5.58 -4.63 -5.96
CA VAL A 160 -5.92 -3.21 -5.77
C VAL A 160 -5.46 -2.72 -4.40
N GLU A 161 -4.70 -1.64 -4.37
CA GLU A 161 -4.33 -0.89 -3.16
C GLU A 161 -5.48 0.08 -2.84
N ILE A 162 -6.25 -0.24 -1.79
CA ILE A 162 -7.45 0.47 -1.36
C ILE A 162 -7.09 1.49 -0.28
N CYS A 163 -7.36 2.77 -0.56
CA CYS A 163 -7.02 3.90 0.31
C CYS A 163 -8.31 4.62 0.77
N LEU A 164 -9.08 4.00 1.66
CA LEU A 164 -10.45 4.43 2.02
C LEU A 164 -10.51 5.92 2.43
N THR A 165 -9.69 6.33 3.40
CA THR A 165 -9.70 7.73 3.85
C THR A 165 -9.26 8.67 2.74
N SER A 166 -8.21 8.32 1.99
CA SER A 166 -7.72 9.13 0.87
C SER A 166 -8.84 9.34 -0.16
N ASN A 167 -9.49 8.28 -0.62
CA ASN A 167 -10.51 8.34 -1.66
C ASN A 167 -11.71 9.25 -1.29
N ILE A 168 -12.09 9.29 -0.01
CA ILE A 168 -13.09 10.24 0.48
C ILE A 168 -12.52 11.67 0.54
N ARG A 169 -11.30 11.85 1.04
CA ARG A 169 -10.68 13.18 1.22
C ARG A 169 -10.32 13.86 -0.10
N THR A 170 -10.02 13.10 -1.13
CA THR A 170 -9.78 13.59 -2.50
C THR A 170 -11.06 13.78 -3.30
N ASN A 171 -12.23 13.43 -2.74
CA ASN A 171 -13.53 13.39 -3.42
C ASN A 171 -13.57 12.45 -4.65
N SER A 172 -12.70 11.45 -4.70
CA SER A 172 -12.77 10.40 -5.72
C SER A 172 -13.96 9.47 -5.48
N ILE A 173 -14.34 9.28 -4.22
CA ILE A 173 -15.53 8.55 -3.78
C ILE A 173 -16.29 9.41 -2.77
N SER A 174 -17.63 9.47 -2.87
CA SER A 174 -18.44 10.36 -2.03
C SER A 174 -18.58 9.89 -0.59
N SER A 175 -18.61 8.57 -0.38
CA SER A 175 -18.86 7.96 0.93
C SER A 175 -18.47 6.48 0.93
N LEU A 176 -18.27 5.91 2.13
CA LEU A 176 -17.80 4.52 2.26
C LEU A 176 -18.83 3.49 1.79
N ASP A 177 -20.13 3.78 1.88
CA ASP A 177 -21.22 2.88 1.46
C ASP A 177 -21.27 2.63 -0.05
N VAL A 178 -20.68 3.53 -0.85
CA VAL A 178 -20.55 3.38 -2.31
C VAL A 178 -19.11 3.04 -2.74
N HIS A 179 -18.24 2.72 -1.79
CA HIS A 179 -16.85 2.40 -2.11
C HIS A 179 -16.73 1.05 -2.82
N HIS A 180 -15.98 1.01 -3.92
CA HIS A 180 -15.71 -0.21 -4.71
C HIS A 180 -15.00 -1.34 -3.92
N PHE A 181 -14.61 -1.09 -2.66
CA PHE A 181 -14.08 -2.12 -1.77
C PHE A 181 -15.10 -3.25 -1.58
N ALA A 182 -16.38 -2.90 -1.37
CA ALA A 182 -17.42 -3.88 -1.13
C ALA A 182 -17.58 -4.85 -2.29
N ASP A 183 -17.53 -4.34 -3.52
CA ASP A 183 -17.68 -5.13 -4.74
C ASP A 183 -16.49 -6.06 -4.97
N LEU A 184 -15.27 -5.58 -4.76
CA LEU A 184 -14.05 -6.38 -4.88
C LEU A 184 -13.99 -7.45 -3.79
N TYR A 185 -14.30 -7.08 -2.55
CA TYR A 185 -14.29 -8.00 -1.42
C TYR A 185 -15.31 -9.13 -1.61
N LYS A 186 -16.54 -8.80 -2.06
CA LYS A 186 -17.62 -9.78 -2.26
C LYS A 186 -17.28 -10.88 -3.27
N VAL A 187 -16.42 -10.58 -4.25
CA VAL A 187 -15.97 -11.56 -5.26
C VAL A 187 -14.60 -12.18 -4.93
N ASN A 188 -14.08 -11.95 -3.73
CA ASN A 188 -12.74 -12.36 -3.30
C ASN A 188 -11.63 -11.88 -4.25
N HIS A 189 -11.78 -10.67 -4.81
CA HIS A 189 -10.74 -10.07 -5.65
C HIS A 189 -9.54 -9.66 -4.78
N PRO A 190 -8.29 -9.83 -5.26
CA PRO A 190 -7.09 -9.35 -4.59
C PRO A 190 -7.14 -7.87 -4.22
N LEU A 191 -7.06 -7.55 -2.93
CA LEU A 191 -7.01 -6.17 -2.44
C LEU A 191 -6.14 -6.04 -1.19
N VAL A 192 -5.64 -4.83 -0.95
CA VAL A 192 -4.80 -4.47 0.20
C VAL A 192 -5.28 -3.14 0.76
N ILE A 193 -5.43 -3.02 2.08
CA ILE A 193 -5.79 -1.76 2.74
C ILE A 193 -4.52 -0.93 2.97
N CYS A 194 -4.51 0.29 2.45
CA CYS A 194 -3.40 1.23 2.48
C CYS A 194 -3.83 2.59 3.07
N THR A 195 -2.86 3.36 3.58
CA THR A 195 -3.13 4.70 4.13
C THR A 195 -3.03 5.82 3.11
N ASP A 196 -2.36 5.56 1.99
CA ASP A 196 -1.84 6.61 1.11
C ASP A 196 -0.97 7.59 1.93
N ASP A 197 -1.24 8.89 1.89
CA ASP A 197 -0.56 9.91 2.69
C ASP A 197 -1.03 9.97 4.16
N SER A 198 -0.52 9.07 4.99
CA SER A 198 -0.88 8.99 6.43
C SER A 198 -0.78 10.34 7.18
N GLY A 199 0.25 11.14 6.89
CA GLY A 199 0.44 12.48 7.49
C GLY A 199 -0.57 13.52 7.00
N VAL A 200 -0.87 13.54 5.69
CA VAL A 200 -1.81 14.50 5.09
C VAL A 200 -3.24 14.19 5.52
N PHE A 201 -3.62 12.92 5.49
CA PHE A 201 -4.97 12.49 5.84
C PHE A 201 -5.19 12.23 7.34
N SER A 202 -4.14 12.39 8.16
CA SER A 202 -4.18 12.15 9.60
C SER A 202 -4.73 10.75 9.97
N THR A 203 -4.40 9.75 9.14
CA THR A 203 -4.83 8.37 9.30
C THR A 203 -3.67 7.43 9.63
N SER A 204 -3.99 6.19 9.97
CA SER A 204 -3.03 5.11 10.21
C SER A 204 -3.61 3.79 9.70
N VAL A 205 -2.75 2.80 9.47
CA VAL A 205 -3.19 1.49 8.96
C VAL A 205 -4.29 0.88 9.85
N SER A 206 -4.16 0.99 11.19
CA SER A 206 -5.18 0.50 12.13
C SER A 206 -6.51 1.26 11.99
N LYS A 207 -6.49 2.55 11.69
CA LYS A 207 -7.71 3.33 11.41
C LYS A 207 -8.36 2.88 10.11
N GLU A 208 -7.59 2.64 9.05
CA GLU A 208 -8.13 2.15 7.78
C GLU A 208 -8.79 0.77 7.93
N TYR A 209 -8.17 -0.17 8.65
CA TYR A 209 -8.80 -1.46 8.96
C TYR A 209 -10.06 -1.30 9.82
N SER A 210 -10.07 -0.39 10.80
CA SER A 210 -11.25 -0.09 11.60
C SER A 210 -12.38 0.52 10.77
N LEU A 211 -12.06 1.37 9.80
CA LEU A 211 -13.00 1.94 8.84
C LEU A 211 -13.59 0.85 7.95
N ALA A 212 -12.75 -0.04 7.40
CA ALA A 212 -13.21 -1.16 6.60
C ALA A 212 -14.14 -2.09 7.42
N ALA A 213 -13.77 -2.40 8.66
CA ALA A 213 -14.58 -3.23 9.55
C ALA A 213 -15.97 -2.65 9.80
N SER A 214 -16.01 -1.36 10.16
CA SER A 214 -17.26 -0.68 10.49
C SER A 214 -18.15 -0.41 9.28
N ALA A 215 -17.57 0.03 8.15
CA ALA A 215 -18.33 0.37 6.95
C ALA A 215 -18.88 -0.84 6.21
N PHE A 216 -18.15 -1.97 6.20
CA PHE A 216 -18.50 -3.16 5.42
C PHE A 216 -18.91 -4.36 6.29
N GLY A 217 -19.09 -4.16 7.60
CA GLY A 217 -19.56 -5.20 8.51
C GLY A 217 -18.59 -6.37 8.68
N LEU A 218 -17.29 -6.13 8.61
CA LEU A 218 -16.27 -7.18 8.70
C LEU A 218 -15.95 -7.50 10.16
N GLY A 219 -15.98 -8.79 10.49
CA GLY A 219 -15.56 -9.28 11.81
C GLY A 219 -14.05 -9.37 11.95
N LYS A 220 -13.60 -9.76 13.14
CA LYS A 220 -12.17 -9.92 13.46
C LYS A 220 -11.48 -10.91 12.52
N LYS A 221 -12.17 -12.00 12.15
CA LYS A 221 -11.63 -13.05 11.28
C LYS A 221 -11.39 -12.51 9.87
N GLU A 222 -12.35 -11.77 9.33
CA GLU A 222 -12.28 -11.16 8.00
C GLU A 222 -11.16 -10.12 7.94
N ILE A 223 -11.06 -9.26 8.96
CA ILE A 223 -9.98 -8.26 9.07
C ILE A 223 -8.61 -8.92 9.17
N PHE A 224 -8.49 -9.99 9.97
CA PHE A 224 -7.27 -10.76 10.08
C PHE A 224 -6.86 -11.40 8.75
N GLN A 225 -7.83 -11.96 8.02
CA GLN A 225 -7.60 -12.57 6.72
C GLN A 225 -7.15 -11.53 5.68
N LEU A 226 -7.79 -10.36 5.63
CA LEU A 226 -7.38 -9.25 4.76
C LEU A 226 -5.93 -8.83 5.01
N ALA A 227 -5.55 -8.67 6.29
CA ALA A 227 -4.19 -8.31 6.66
C ALA A 227 -3.16 -9.38 6.29
N ARG A 228 -3.56 -10.66 6.35
CA ARG A 228 -2.69 -11.79 5.96
C ARG A 228 -2.55 -11.87 4.44
N ASP A 229 -3.64 -11.76 3.70
CA ASP A 229 -3.67 -11.91 2.23
C ASP A 229 -2.83 -10.84 1.54
N ALA A 230 -2.69 -9.65 2.15
CA ALA A 230 -1.78 -8.61 1.69
C ALA A 230 -0.34 -9.11 1.45
N ILE A 231 0.13 -10.12 2.21
CA ILE A 231 1.47 -10.71 2.05
C ILE A 231 1.65 -11.32 0.66
N GLU A 232 0.60 -11.84 0.05
CA GLU A 232 0.70 -12.44 -1.29
C GLU A 232 1.03 -11.39 -2.35
N PHE A 233 0.64 -10.14 -2.13
CA PHE A 233 0.74 -9.05 -3.10
C PHE A 233 1.95 -8.12 -2.87
N ILE A 234 2.72 -8.31 -1.80
CA ILE A 234 3.93 -7.50 -1.57
C ILE A 234 5.04 -7.83 -2.58
N PHE A 235 5.87 -6.84 -2.88
CA PHE A 235 7.08 -7.00 -3.68
C PHE A 235 8.24 -7.41 -2.78
N ALA A 236 8.24 -8.68 -2.38
CA ALA A 236 9.31 -9.31 -1.62
C ALA A 236 9.53 -10.74 -2.12
N ASP A 237 10.71 -11.28 -1.83
CA ASP A 237 11.01 -12.68 -2.08
C ASP A 237 10.12 -13.63 -1.23
N ASN A 238 10.09 -14.89 -1.64
CA ASN A 238 9.28 -15.92 -0.99
C ASN A 238 9.71 -16.21 0.45
N GLU A 239 10.97 -15.94 0.81
CA GLU A 239 11.47 -16.15 2.16
C GLU A 239 10.84 -15.14 3.13
N ILE A 240 10.83 -13.86 2.75
CA ILE A 240 10.14 -12.82 3.51
C ILE A 240 8.64 -13.12 3.62
N LYS A 241 7.98 -13.50 2.52
CA LYS A 241 6.54 -13.86 2.57
C LYS A 241 6.29 -15.04 3.52
N LYS A 242 7.18 -16.03 3.56
CA LYS A 242 7.09 -17.17 4.49
C LYS A 242 7.26 -16.74 5.94
N ILE A 243 8.24 -15.87 6.23
CA ILE A 243 8.48 -15.33 7.58
C ILE A 243 7.25 -14.54 8.06
N LEU A 244 6.69 -13.68 7.21
CA LEU A 244 5.51 -12.88 7.56
C LEU A 244 4.29 -13.78 7.82
N ASN A 245 4.05 -14.79 6.97
CA ASN A 245 2.94 -15.73 7.14
C ASN A 245 3.03 -16.54 8.45
N GLN A 246 4.24 -16.92 8.90
CA GLN A 246 4.44 -17.59 10.19
C GLN A 246 3.98 -16.73 11.37
N GLY A 247 4.14 -15.40 11.28
CA GLY A 247 3.69 -14.46 12.30
C GLY A 247 2.18 -14.49 12.52
N PHE A 248 1.39 -14.71 11.47
CA PHE A 248 -0.07 -14.81 11.55
C PHE A 248 -0.52 -16.15 12.18
N VAL A 249 0.11 -17.27 11.84
CA VAL A 249 -0.25 -18.60 12.39
C VAL A 249 -0.14 -18.63 13.92
N LEU A 250 0.89 -18.00 14.49
CA LEU A 250 1.10 -17.94 15.94
C LEU A 250 -0.02 -17.23 16.72
N HIS A 251 -0.75 -16.31 16.09
CA HIS A 251 -1.78 -15.52 16.77
C HIS A 251 -3.18 -16.15 16.67
N LEU A 252 -3.44 -17.02 15.68
CA LEU A 252 -4.68 -17.80 15.60
C LEU A 252 -4.82 -18.80 16.75
N SER A 253 -3.71 -19.36 17.23
CA SER A 253 -3.68 -20.28 18.38
C SER A 253 -3.92 -19.62 19.74
N VAL A 254 -3.95 -18.29 19.82
CA VAL A 254 -4.18 -17.53 21.07
C VAL A 254 -5.56 -16.85 21.10
N ALA A 255 -6.22 -16.76 19.94
CA ALA A 255 -7.52 -16.09 19.77
C ALA A 255 -8.71 -17.06 19.71
N SER A 256 -8.48 -18.37 19.89
CA SER A 256 -9.47 -19.44 20.01
C SER A 256 -9.65 -19.85 21.46
#